data_AF-A0A1J3DFT8-F1
#
_entry.id   AF-A0A1J3DFT8-F1
#
_cell.length_a   1.000
_cell.length_b   1.000
_cell.length_c   1.000
_cell.angle_alpha   90.00
_cell.angle_beta   90.00
_cell.angle_gamma   90.00
#
_symmetry.space_group_name_H-M   'P 1'
#
loop_
_entity.id
_entity.type
_entity.pdbx_description
1 polymer ?
#
loop_
_entity_poly.entity_id
_entity_poly.type
_entity_poly.pdbx_seq_one_letter_code
_entity_poly.pdbx_strand_id
1 'polypeptide(L)'
;LSEDDLKKMKKDKKLVKKLANSHHAFLASASLIRKIPRLLGPGLNKAGKFPAVLGANDNILEKVEAQKSSVKFQLKSKKALCLGVAVANVGMS
;
A
#
# COMPACT_ATOMS: atom_id res chain seq x y z
N LEU A 1 7.43 -6.98 10.01
CA LEU A 1 7.93 -7.93 8.99
C LEU A 1 9.37 -7.58 8.67
N SER A 2 10.29 -8.51 8.85
CA SER A 2 11.68 -8.32 8.42
C SER A 2 11.83 -8.59 6.92
N GLU A 3 13.02 -8.35 6.36
CA GLU A 3 13.36 -8.70 4.97
C GLU A 3 13.13 -10.20 4.66
N ASP A 4 13.33 -11.07 5.64
CA ASP A 4 13.19 -12.51 5.46
C ASP A 4 11.73 -12.96 5.40
N ASP A 5 10.84 -12.26 6.11
CA ASP A 5 9.39 -12.50 6.02
C ASP A 5 8.84 -12.09 4.65
N LEU A 6 9.33 -10.97 4.11
CA LEU A 6 8.97 -10.48 2.77
C LEU A 6 9.40 -11.46 1.67
N LYS A 7 10.56 -12.13 1.83
CA LYS A 7 11.02 -13.17 0.91
C LYS A 7 10.17 -14.45 1.00
N LYS A 8 9.82 -14.89 2.20
CA LYS A 8 8.94 -16.06 2.43
C LYS A 8 7.57 -15.84 1.79
N MET A 9 7.03 -14.63 1.91
CA MET A 9 5.73 -14.25 1.33
C MET A 9 5.69 -14.24 -0.20
N LYS A 10 6.82 -14.17 -0.90
CA LYS A 10 6.84 -14.27 -2.38
C LYS A 10 6.33 -15.63 -2.88
N LYS A 11 6.58 -16.71 -2.13
CA LYS A 11 6.16 -18.07 -2.53
C LYS A 11 4.64 -18.23 -2.45
N ASP A 12 3.99 -17.58 -1.48
CA ASP A 12 2.56 -17.74 -1.21
C ASP A 12 1.69 -16.61 -1.73
N LYS A 13 1.24 -16.73 -2.99
CA LYS A 13 0.33 -15.75 -3.62
C LYS A 13 -0.99 -15.53 -2.84
N LYS A 14 -1.45 -16.52 -2.07
CA LYS A 14 -2.68 -16.43 -1.26
C LYS A 14 -2.49 -15.51 -0.05
N LEU A 15 -1.36 -15.62 0.65
CA LEU A 15 -1.04 -14.76 1.79
C LEU A 15 -0.82 -13.31 1.35
N VAL A 16 -0.16 -13.10 0.21
CA VAL A 16 0.03 -11.77 -0.38
C VAL A 16 -1.32 -11.11 -0.71
N LYS A 17 -2.27 -11.86 -1.30
CA LYS A 17 -3.62 -11.34 -1.56
C LYS A 17 -4.40 -11.03 -0.28
N LYS A 18 -4.28 -11.88 0.76
CA LYS A 18 -4.94 -11.63 2.06
C LYS A 18 -4.42 -10.34 2.71
N LEU A 19 -3.11 -10.14 2.75
CA LEU A 19 -2.49 -8.92 3.27
C LEU A 19 -2.86 -7.68 2.46
N ALA A 20 -2.84 -7.79 1.13
CA ALA A 20 -3.25 -6.70 0.25
C ALA A 20 -4.72 -6.30 0.47
N ASN A 21 -5.58 -7.24 0.89
CA ASN A 21 -6.97 -6.93 1.19
C ASN A 21 -7.17 -6.41 2.63
N SER A 22 -6.39 -6.88 3.60
CA SER A 22 -6.56 -6.50 5.01
C SER A 22 -6.09 -5.09 5.34
N HIS A 23 -5.09 -4.55 4.62
CA HIS A 23 -4.53 -3.22 4.90
C HIS A 23 -4.82 -2.22 3.78
N HIS A 24 -5.09 -0.97 4.16
CA HIS A 24 -5.36 0.12 3.20
C HIS A 24 -4.08 0.64 2.54
N ALA A 25 -3.04 0.86 3.34
CA ALA A 25 -1.76 1.40 2.89
C ALA A 25 -0.59 0.63 3.49
N PHE A 26 0.54 0.62 2.78
CA PHE A 26 1.79 0.03 3.23
C PHE A 26 2.86 1.11 3.33
N LEU A 27 3.71 1.01 4.34
CA LEU A 27 4.89 1.85 4.53
C LEU A 27 6.14 0.97 4.45
N ALA A 28 7.15 1.45 3.76
CA ALA A 28 8.41 0.74 3.62
C ALA A 28 9.60 1.70 3.79
N SER A 29 10.64 1.24 4.47
CA SER A 29 11.89 1.99 4.57
C SER A 29 12.57 2.12 3.20
N ALA A 30 13.42 3.15 3.05
CA ALA A 30 14.15 3.42 1.82
C ALA A 30 14.99 2.23 1.30
N SER A 31 15.50 1.38 2.20
CA SER A 31 16.24 0.16 1.83
C SER A 31 15.34 -0.92 1.22
N LEU A 32 14.08 -0.98 1.65
CA LEU A 32 13.12 -2.02 1.24
C LEU A 32 12.33 -1.64 -0.02
N ILE A 33 12.07 -0.35 -0.25
CA ILE A 33 11.28 0.13 -1.39
C ILE A 33 11.82 -0.36 -2.74
N ARG A 34 13.15 -0.50 -2.87
CA ARG A 34 13.81 -0.97 -4.11
C ARG A 34 13.59 -2.47 -4.37
N LYS A 35 13.42 -3.27 -3.31
CA LYS A 35 13.23 -4.72 -3.39
C LYS A 35 11.76 -5.11 -3.59
N ILE A 36 10.83 -4.28 -3.12
CA ILE A 36 9.38 -4.54 -3.14
C ILE A 36 8.81 -4.74 -4.56
N PRO A 37 9.14 -3.95 -5.60
CA PRO A 37 8.64 -4.19 -6.95
C PRO A 37 8.94 -5.60 -7.46
N ARG A 38 10.14 -6.12 -7.19
CA ARG A 38 10.57 -7.45 -7.64
C ARG A 38 9.96 -8.60 -6.83
N LEU A 39 9.77 -8.38 -5.53
CA LEU A 39 9.27 -9.42 -4.61
C LEU A 39 7.74 -9.51 -4.60
N LEU A 40 7.07 -8.36 -4.52
CA LEU A 40 5.63 -8.25 -4.26
C LEU A 40 4.87 -7.48 -5.35
N GLY A 41 5.55 -7.00 -6.40
CA GLY A 41 4.94 -6.25 -7.50
C GLY A 41 3.70 -6.90 -8.10
N PRO A 42 3.69 -8.19 -8.46
CA PRO A 42 2.51 -8.83 -9.06
C PRO A 42 1.27 -8.85 -8.15
N GLY A 43 1.47 -8.92 -6.83
CA GLY A 43 0.39 -8.96 -5.85
C GLY A 43 -0.09 -7.57 -5.43
N LEU A 44 0.84 -6.69 -5.08
CA LEU A 44 0.54 -5.36 -4.55
C LEU A 44 0.16 -4.35 -5.65
N ASN A 45 0.77 -4.41 -6.85
CA ASN A 45 0.43 -3.51 -7.94
C ASN A 45 -0.97 -3.83 -8.51
N LYS A 46 -1.33 -5.12 -8.59
CA LYS A 46 -2.68 -5.53 -8.99
C LYS A 46 -3.76 -5.07 -8.00
N ALA A 47 -3.41 -4.95 -6.72
CA ALA A 47 -4.27 -4.39 -5.68
C ALA A 47 -4.25 -2.84 -5.62
N GLY A 48 -3.38 -2.17 -6.37
CA GLY A 48 -3.24 -0.70 -6.35
C GLY A 48 -2.56 -0.13 -5.10
N LYS A 49 -2.08 -0.99 -4.19
CA LYS A 49 -1.57 -0.64 -2.86
C LYS A 49 -0.05 -0.72 -2.80
N PHE A 50 0.61 0.11 -3.59
CA PHE A 50 2.07 0.22 -3.57
C PHE A 50 2.52 0.99 -2.31
N PRO A 51 3.58 0.56 -1.59
CA PRO A 51 3.99 1.22 -0.36
C PRO A 51 4.53 2.63 -0.58
N ALA A 52 4.30 3.50 0.40
CA ALA A 52 4.97 4.79 0.47
C ALA A 52 6.32 4.68 1.21
N VAL A 53 7.23 5.60 0.90
CA VAL A 53 8.59 5.63 1.47
C VAL A 53 8.58 6.27 2.85
N LEU A 54 9.18 5.56 3.81
CA LEU A 54 9.55 6.09 5.11
C LEU A 54 11.04 6.48 5.08
N GLY A 55 11.34 7.76 5.24
CA GLY A 55 12.70 8.26 5.42
C GLY A 55 13.20 7.96 6.83
N ALA A 56 14.52 7.88 7.00
CA ALA A 56 15.12 7.49 8.28
C ALA A 56 14.95 8.53 9.39
N ASN A 57 14.67 9.78 9.05
CA ASN A 57 14.52 10.90 9.98
C ASN A 57 13.06 11.37 10.15
N ASP A 58 12.10 10.68 9.54
CA ASP A 58 10.69 11.10 9.60
C ASP A 58 10.01 10.56 10.86
N ASN A 59 9.15 11.39 11.47
CA ASN A 59 8.26 10.94 12.53
C ASN A 59 7.25 9.92 11.97
N ILE A 60 7.37 8.69 12.43
CA ILE A 60 6.54 7.56 11.99
C ILE A 60 5.06 7.81 12.34
N LEU A 61 4.81 8.40 13.51
CA LEU A 61 3.45 8.68 14.00
C LEU A 61 2.69 9.64 13.07
N GLU A 62 3.29 10.77 12.73
CA GLU A 62 2.69 11.78 11.84
C GLU A 62 2.40 11.21 10.46
N LYS A 63 3.33 10.41 9.91
CA LYS A 63 3.13 9.73 8.63
C LYS A 63 2.02 8.69 8.68
N VAL A 64 1.87 7.97 9.78
CA VAL A 64 0.77 7.00 9.94
C VAL A 64 -0.57 7.73 10.00
N GLU A 65 -0.67 8.85 10.71
CA GLU A 65 -1.90 9.65 10.77
C GLU A 65 -2.26 10.26 9.42
N ALA A 66 -1.29 10.86 8.73
CA ALA A 66 -1.48 11.38 7.38
C ALA A 66 -1.94 10.28 6.40
N GLN A 67 -1.41 9.07 6.55
CA GLN A 67 -1.74 7.96 5.67
C GLN A 67 -3.07 7.27 6.01
N LYS A 68 -3.57 7.43 7.24
CA LYS A 68 -4.92 7.01 7.65
C LYS A 68 -6.01 7.93 7.07
N SER A 69 -5.74 9.23 6.99
CA SER A 69 -6.64 10.23 6.41
C SER A 69 -6.46 10.43 4.90
N SER A 70 -5.44 9.83 4.30
CA SER A 70 -5.18 9.89 2.86
C SER A 70 -5.95 8.83 2.09
N VAL A 71 -6.63 9.24 1.02
CA VAL A 71 -7.27 8.36 0.05
C VAL A 71 -6.54 8.46 -1.29
N LYS A 72 -6.15 7.31 -1.86
CA LYS A 72 -5.40 7.27 -3.12
C LYS A 72 -6.34 7.36 -4.32
N PHE A 73 -6.25 8.47 -5.05
CA PHE A 73 -6.93 8.65 -6.32
C PHE A 73 -6.10 8.01 -7.44
N GLN A 74 -6.53 6.84 -7.94
CA GLN A 74 -5.86 6.19 -9.07
C GLN A 74 -6.88 5.72 -10.10
N LEU A 75 -6.78 6.26 -11.32
CA LEU A 75 -7.47 5.74 -12.48
C LEU A 75 -6.85 4.39 -12.85
N LYS A 76 -7.62 3.30 -12.72
CA LYS A 76 -7.16 1.94 -13.09
C LYS A 76 -6.90 1.80 -14.59
N SER A 77 -7.49 2.66 -15.42
CA SER A 77 -7.33 2.62 -16.86
C SER A 77 -7.29 4.03 -17.40
N LYS A 78 -6.39 4.29 -18.36
CA LYS A 78 -6.33 5.55 -19.11
C LYS A 78 -7.62 5.85 -19.89
N LYS A 79 -8.47 4.84 -20.11
CA LYS A 79 -9.73 4.97 -20.85
C LYS A 79 -10.96 5.20 -19.97
N ALA A 80 -10.84 5.11 -18.65
CA ALA A 80 -11.96 5.31 -17.74
C ALA A 80 -11.96 6.76 -17.22
N LEU A 81 -13.12 7.44 -17.32
CA LEU A 81 -13.32 8.80 -16.81
C LEU A 81 -13.87 8.81 -15.37
N CYS A 82 -14.39 7.68 -14.88
CA CYS A 82 -15.03 7.59 -13.57
C CYS A 82 -14.06 7.07 -12.48
N LEU A 83 -14.06 7.74 -11.33
CA LEU A 83 -13.26 7.42 -10.14
C LEU A 83 -14.20 7.00 -8.99
N GLY A 84 -14.03 5.76 -8.49
CA GLY A 84 -14.72 5.31 -7.28
C GLY A 84 -13.87 5.58 -6.05
N VAL A 85 -14.25 6.56 -5.24
CA VAL A 85 -13.50 7.01 -4.06
C VAL A 85 -14.43 7.04 -2.85
N ALA A 86 -13.98 6.49 -1.72
CA ALA A 86 -14.67 6.65 -0.45
C ALA A 86 -14.40 8.06 0.08
N VAL A 87 -15.45 8.89 0.16
CA VAL A 87 -15.33 10.31 0.52
C VAL A 87 -15.50 10.52 2.03
N ALA A 88 -16.53 9.91 2.64
CA ALA A 88 -16.83 10.08 4.06
C ALA A 88 -17.75 8.97 4.58
N ASN A 89 -17.81 8.83 5.90
CA ASN A 89 -18.88 8.08 6.56
C ASN A 89 -20.19 8.89 6.45
N VAL A 90 -21.32 8.21 6.29
CA VAL A 90 -22.66 8.83 6.21
C VAL A 90 -22.97 9.71 7.43
N GLY A 91 -22.32 9.46 8.58
CA GLY A 91 -22.44 10.28 9.79
C GLY A 91 -21.45 11.46 9.91
N MET A 92 -20.61 11.74 8.91
CA MET A 92 -19.79 12.97 8.92
C MET A 92 -20.67 14.16 8.51
N SER A 93 -20.90 15.07 9.46
CA SER A 93 -21.55 16.37 9.27
C SER A 93 -20.52 17.48 9.12
#